data_AF-A0A382T341-F1
#
_entry.id   AF-A0A382T341-F1
#
_cell.length_a   1.000
_cell.length_b   1.000
_cell.length_c   1.000
_cell.angle_alpha   90.00
_cell.angle_beta   90.00
_cell.angle_gamma   90.00
#
_symmetry.space_group_name_H-M   'P 1'
#
loop_
_entity.id
_entity.type
_entity.pdbx_description
1 polymer ?
#
loop_
_entity_poly.entity_id
_entity_poly.type
_entity_poly.pdbx_seq_one_letter_code
_entity_poly.pdbx_strand_id
1 'polypeptide(L)'
;LSVDDQFRFYMPSLARYSNGFQNDPTLVNLNYTDLNKTLTVDQLWEGYITFDFTKFTIFGDPFEPRIGDTVRDTTTNATAEVVFYQRSALEVTIFVNNVIGNWSNGAEFSDVAEIEFLATPGDPDPIYQVDRVMGEIQHKSLGLSSEGIGKLIVVDNGSNIPLPSQNILTDVEYWFYNQSTVQGVPILPNVPSADNNDWANTYSIPVDSTSTASGFTHQGMFSIYETGITNRFKFTNAFTVPEAENYFYLGNDVRLTQHTDLYRGFVKAGSDTKDSTVFPGRIYFIKNGTDLSGNTWAWELGKEK
;
A
#
# COMPACT_ATOMS: atom_id res chain seq x y z
N LEU A 1 3.42 8.76 20.55
CA LEU A 1 2.03 8.59 20.11
C LEU A 1 1.23 9.70 20.74
N SER A 2 0.47 10.43 19.95
CA SER A 2 -0.38 11.55 20.32
C SER A 2 -1.76 11.35 19.71
N VAL A 3 -2.74 12.13 20.16
CA VAL A 3 -4.05 12.20 19.47
C VAL A 3 -3.82 12.58 18.00
N ASP A 4 -4.64 12.03 17.11
CA ASP A 4 -4.55 12.11 15.64
C ASP A 4 -3.39 11.34 15.00
N ASP A 5 -2.46 10.76 15.78
CA ASP A 5 -1.46 9.87 15.20
C ASP A 5 -2.14 8.65 14.56
N GLN A 6 -1.60 8.22 13.43
CA GLN A 6 -2.06 7.02 12.75
C GLN A 6 -1.12 5.85 12.97
N PHE A 7 -1.69 4.66 13.16
CA PHE A 7 -0.95 3.41 13.23
C PHE A 7 -1.71 2.32 12.50
N ARG A 8 -0.99 1.33 11.95
CA ARG A 8 -1.64 0.15 11.38
C ARG A 8 -1.69 -0.94 12.42
N PHE A 9 -2.86 -1.53 12.56
CA PHE A 9 -3.10 -2.66 13.43
C PHE A 9 -3.45 -3.89 12.60
N TYR A 10 -2.98 -5.05 13.03
CA TYR A 10 -3.34 -6.32 12.43
C TYR A 10 -3.52 -7.38 13.50
N MET A 11 -4.68 -8.01 13.50
CA MET A 11 -5.03 -9.20 14.25
C MET A 11 -5.16 -10.37 13.26
N PRO A 12 -4.37 -11.45 13.41
CA PRO A 12 -4.46 -12.61 12.55
C PRO A 12 -5.76 -13.36 12.84
N SER A 13 -6.35 -13.90 11.77
CA SER A 13 -7.52 -14.78 11.86
C SER A 13 -7.18 -16.27 11.91
N LEU A 14 -5.90 -16.62 11.72
CA LEU A 14 -5.46 -18.01 11.71
C LEU A 14 -5.26 -18.51 13.14
N ALA A 15 -5.68 -19.76 13.39
CA ALA A 15 -5.44 -20.42 14.65
C ALA A 15 -3.93 -20.65 14.87
N ARG A 16 -3.49 -20.47 16.11
CA ARG A 16 -2.12 -20.76 16.53
C ARG A 16 -1.84 -22.24 16.35
N TYR A 17 -0.70 -22.56 15.72
CA TYR A 17 -0.31 -23.95 15.45
C TYR A 17 -0.18 -24.80 16.73
N SER A 18 0.26 -24.20 17.84
CA SER A 18 0.58 -24.93 19.08
C SER A 18 -0.63 -25.40 19.87
N ASN A 19 -1.73 -24.65 19.86
CA ASN A 19 -2.88 -24.90 20.74
C ASN A 19 -4.24 -24.72 20.04
N GLY A 20 -4.26 -24.40 18.75
CA GLY A 20 -5.48 -24.17 17.99
C GLY A 20 -6.26 -22.91 18.42
N PHE A 21 -5.71 -22.09 19.31
CA PHE A 21 -6.35 -20.86 19.75
C PHE A 21 -6.45 -19.88 18.58
N GLN A 22 -7.65 -19.40 18.32
CA GLN A 22 -7.94 -18.44 17.28
C GLN A 22 -8.37 -17.13 17.94
N ASN A 23 -7.78 -16.01 17.51
CA ASN A 23 -8.30 -14.71 17.92
C ASN A 23 -9.71 -14.55 17.34
N ASP A 24 -10.66 -14.05 18.12
CA ASP A 24 -12.01 -13.81 17.64
C ASP A 24 -12.52 -12.44 18.12
N PRO A 25 -12.49 -11.40 17.27
CA PRO A 25 -12.97 -10.08 17.65
C PRO A 25 -14.49 -10.04 17.87
N THR A 26 -15.23 -11.04 17.38
CA THR A 26 -16.71 -11.05 17.50
C THR A 26 -17.18 -11.25 18.93
N LEU A 27 -16.33 -11.81 19.80
CA LEU A 27 -16.60 -11.95 21.24
C LEU A 27 -16.80 -10.61 21.96
N VAL A 28 -16.18 -9.55 21.43
CA VAL A 28 -16.35 -8.16 21.91
C VAL A 28 -17.18 -7.32 20.93
N ASN A 29 -17.98 -7.97 20.08
CA ASN A 29 -18.81 -7.35 19.05
C ASN A 29 -18.04 -6.49 18.03
N LEU A 30 -16.81 -6.86 17.72
CA LEU A 30 -15.99 -6.26 16.66
C LEU A 30 -15.74 -7.25 15.51
N ASN A 31 -15.35 -6.75 14.35
CA ASN A 31 -14.93 -7.56 13.22
C ASN A 31 -13.46 -7.32 12.87
N TYR A 32 -12.85 -8.25 12.13
CA TYR A 32 -11.50 -8.06 11.61
C TYR A 32 -11.36 -6.80 10.76
N THR A 33 -12.41 -6.37 10.05
CA THR A 33 -12.40 -5.12 9.27
C THR A 33 -12.38 -3.86 10.13
N ASP A 34 -12.84 -3.96 11.38
CA ASP A 34 -12.82 -2.85 12.33
C ASP A 34 -11.41 -2.66 12.90
N LEU A 35 -10.62 -3.73 12.95
CA LEU A 35 -9.27 -3.76 13.53
C LEU A 35 -8.15 -3.69 12.48
N ASN A 36 -8.24 -4.48 11.41
CA ASN A 36 -7.17 -4.71 10.43
C ASN A 36 -7.08 -3.59 9.38
N LYS A 37 -6.88 -2.36 9.86
CA LYS A 37 -6.80 -1.15 9.04
C LYS A 37 -5.79 -0.17 9.63
N THR A 38 -5.65 0.98 8.97
CA THR A 38 -5.00 2.13 9.60
C THR A 38 -6.00 2.74 10.57
N LEU A 39 -5.65 2.76 11.85
CA LEU A 39 -6.43 3.34 12.93
C LEU A 39 -5.85 4.70 13.29
N THR A 40 -6.70 5.59 13.78
CA THR A 40 -6.32 6.91 14.28
C THR A 40 -6.52 6.92 15.79
N VAL A 41 -5.55 7.45 16.53
CA VAL A 41 -5.66 7.64 17.97
C VAL A 41 -6.70 8.73 18.24
N ASP A 42 -7.83 8.33 18.82
CA ASP A 42 -8.87 9.27 19.24
C ASP A 42 -8.51 9.92 20.58
N GLN A 43 -8.12 9.09 21.56
CA GLN A 43 -7.69 9.54 22.87
C GLN A 43 -6.57 8.67 23.42
N LEU A 44 -5.89 9.21 24.43
CA LEU A 44 -4.94 8.48 25.26
C LEU A 44 -5.42 8.57 26.71
N TRP A 45 -5.69 7.42 27.32
CA TRP A 45 -6.11 7.35 28.72
C TRP A 45 -4.95 6.83 29.58
N GLU A 46 -4.74 7.40 30.76
CA GLU A 46 -3.64 7.01 31.65
C GLU A 46 -3.84 5.64 32.29
N GLY A 47 -5.06 5.11 32.21
CA GLY A 47 -5.39 3.77 32.65
C GLY A 47 -6.84 3.65 33.09
N TYR A 48 -7.09 2.66 33.94
CA TYR A 48 -8.37 2.48 34.61
C TYR A 48 -8.19 2.10 36.09
N ILE A 49 -9.25 2.34 36.86
CA ILE A 49 -9.39 1.96 38.27
C ILE A 49 -10.71 1.21 38.40
N THR A 50 -10.66 0.05 39.04
CA THR A 50 -11.84 -0.78 39.32
C THR A 50 -12.16 -0.70 40.81
N PHE A 51 -13.43 -0.51 41.14
CA PHE A 51 -13.90 -0.44 42.52
C PHE A 51 -15.31 -1.01 42.67
N ASP A 52 -15.65 -1.42 43.87
CA ASP A 52 -16.99 -1.88 44.22
C ASP A 52 -17.72 -0.82 45.03
N PHE A 53 -18.98 -0.54 44.68
CA PHE A 53 -19.83 0.31 45.48
C PHE A 53 -20.11 -0.32 46.85
N THR A 54 -19.68 0.36 47.91
CA THR A 54 -19.95 -0.02 49.30
C THR A 54 -20.72 1.06 50.07
N LYS A 55 -20.89 2.24 49.48
CA LYS A 55 -21.62 3.37 50.05
C LYS A 55 -22.80 3.74 49.18
N PHE A 56 -23.93 4.00 49.82
CA PHE A 56 -25.21 4.26 49.17
C PHE A 56 -25.88 5.47 49.79
N THR A 57 -26.71 6.13 48.98
CA THR A 57 -27.65 7.15 49.42
C THR A 57 -28.69 6.56 50.36
N ILE A 58 -29.47 7.41 51.02
CA ILE A 58 -30.60 7.00 51.86
C ILE A 58 -31.70 6.25 51.09
N PHE A 59 -31.69 6.35 49.76
CA PHE A 59 -32.65 5.67 48.88
C PHE A 59 -32.13 4.33 48.35
N GLY A 60 -30.89 3.96 48.70
CA GLY A 60 -30.25 2.71 48.29
C GLY A 60 -29.49 2.78 46.97
N ASP A 61 -29.46 3.94 46.32
CA ASP A 61 -28.67 4.15 45.10
C ASP A 61 -27.19 4.42 45.45
N PRO A 62 -26.21 3.90 44.70
CA PRO A 62 -24.80 4.18 44.95
C PRO A 62 -24.45 5.64 44.62
N PHE A 63 -23.37 6.13 45.22
CA PHE A 63 -22.79 7.43 44.83
C PHE A 63 -21.94 7.25 43.57
N GLU A 64 -22.48 7.59 42.40
CA GLU A 64 -21.82 7.38 41.12
C GLU A 64 -21.03 8.62 40.66
N PRO A 65 -19.79 8.48 40.15
CA PRO A 65 -19.07 9.59 39.54
C PRO A 65 -19.54 9.82 38.10
N ARG A 66 -19.42 11.05 37.60
CA ARG A 66 -19.70 11.41 36.21
C ARG A 66 -18.40 11.56 35.42
N ILE A 67 -18.50 11.47 34.10
CA ILE A 67 -17.39 11.84 33.21
C ILE A 67 -17.06 13.32 33.45
N GLY A 68 -15.77 13.62 33.67
CA GLY A 68 -15.23 14.92 34.03
C GLY A 68 -15.11 15.16 35.55
N ASP A 69 -15.73 14.34 36.40
CA ASP A 69 -15.54 14.47 37.85
C ASP A 69 -14.12 14.01 38.25
N THR A 70 -13.56 14.66 39.26
CA THR A 70 -12.29 14.22 39.87
C THR A 70 -12.56 13.21 40.96
N VAL A 71 -11.88 12.08 40.91
CA VAL A 71 -11.89 11.05 41.95
C VAL A 71 -10.60 11.08 42.75
N ARG A 72 -10.67 10.63 44.02
CA ARG A 72 -9.56 10.57 44.95
C ARG A 72 -9.52 9.24 45.69
N ASP A 73 -8.32 8.70 45.80
CA ASP A 73 -7.97 7.66 46.77
C ASP A 73 -7.85 8.29 48.16
N THR A 74 -8.68 7.85 49.09
CA THR A 74 -8.75 8.45 50.44
C THR A 74 -7.55 8.12 51.32
N THR A 75 -6.79 7.06 51.00
CA THR A 75 -5.60 6.64 51.73
C THR A 75 -4.37 7.43 51.28
N THR A 76 -4.18 7.55 49.97
CA THR A 76 -2.95 8.13 49.39
C THR A 76 -3.13 9.60 49.00
N ASN A 77 -4.36 10.10 48.92
CA ASN A 77 -4.72 11.38 48.31
C ASN A 77 -4.35 11.50 46.82
N ALA A 78 -4.09 10.37 46.15
CA ALA A 78 -3.91 10.37 44.71
C ALA A 78 -5.25 10.72 44.03
N THR A 79 -5.18 11.46 42.93
CA THR A 79 -6.36 11.97 42.21
C THR A 79 -6.30 11.59 40.74
N ALA A 80 -7.46 11.56 40.09
CA ALA A 80 -7.59 11.37 38.66
C ALA A 80 -8.94 11.91 38.17
N GLU A 81 -9.03 12.26 36.89
CA GLU A 81 -10.26 12.71 36.24
C GLU A 81 -10.90 11.55 35.47
N VAL A 82 -12.20 11.34 35.64
CA VAL A 82 -12.95 10.28 34.94
C VAL A 82 -13.18 10.67 33.48
N VAL A 83 -12.74 9.84 32.54
CA VAL A 83 -12.95 10.05 31.09
C VAL A 83 -13.93 9.05 30.49
N PHE A 84 -14.10 7.89 31.10
CA PHE A 84 -15.11 6.91 30.69
C PHE A 84 -15.55 6.07 31.89
N TYR A 85 -16.79 5.61 31.86
CA TYR A 85 -17.45 4.92 32.98
C TYR A 85 -18.13 3.64 32.50
N GLN A 86 -17.84 2.52 33.16
CA GLN A 86 -18.50 1.23 32.96
C GLN A 86 -18.93 0.64 34.30
N ARG A 87 -20.12 0.03 34.33
CA ARG A 87 -20.67 -0.61 35.53
C ARG A 87 -21.34 -1.93 35.20
N SER A 88 -21.10 -2.93 36.05
CA SER A 88 -21.84 -4.17 36.14
C SER A 88 -22.35 -4.36 37.58
N ALA A 89 -23.63 -4.06 37.81
CA ALA A 89 -24.24 -4.03 39.14
C ALA A 89 -23.46 -3.11 40.12
N LEU A 90 -22.69 -3.68 41.06
CA LEU A 90 -21.91 -2.92 42.05
C LEU A 90 -20.44 -2.73 41.65
N GLU A 91 -19.97 -3.51 40.67
CA GLU A 91 -18.60 -3.44 40.16
C GLU A 91 -18.51 -2.34 39.11
N VAL A 92 -17.51 -1.47 39.25
CA VAL A 92 -17.32 -0.29 38.42
C VAL A 92 -15.90 -0.25 37.91
N THR A 93 -15.74 0.05 36.63
CA THR A 93 -14.45 0.43 36.04
C THR A 93 -14.55 1.85 35.51
N ILE A 94 -13.71 2.73 36.04
CA ILE A 94 -13.52 4.09 35.52
C ILE A 94 -12.20 4.16 34.75
N PHE A 95 -12.24 4.70 33.55
CA PHE A 95 -11.04 5.07 32.81
C PHE A 95 -10.72 6.52 33.15
N VAL A 96 -9.43 6.81 33.28
CA VAL A 96 -8.99 8.07 33.87
C VAL A 96 -7.85 8.75 33.10
N ASN A 97 -7.77 10.06 33.28
CA ASN A 97 -6.66 10.92 32.91
C ASN A 97 -6.28 11.83 34.08
N ASN A 98 -5.26 12.66 33.89
CA ASN A 98 -4.79 13.62 34.90
C ASN A 98 -4.50 12.93 36.25
N VAL A 99 -3.90 11.73 36.18
CA VAL A 99 -3.51 10.95 37.35
C VAL A 99 -2.37 11.68 38.06
N ILE A 100 -2.62 12.04 39.31
CA ILE A 100 -1.65 12.71 40.19
C ILE A 100 -1.47 11.87 41.45
N GLY A 101 -0.21 11.62 41.81
CA GLY A 101 0.13 10.83 42.98
C GLY A 101 0.06 9.31 42.74
N ASN A 102 0.38 8.55 43.77
CA ASN A 102 0.42 7.10 43.71
C ASN A 102 -0.84 6.51 44.34
N TRP A 103 -1.75 6.02 43.51
CA TRP A 103 -2.94 5.30 43.95
C TRP A 103 -2.57 4.00 44.71
N SER A 104 -3.40 3.56 45.63
CA SER A 104 -3.35 2.22 46.22
C SER A 104 -3.58 1.14 45.16
N ASN A 105 -3.01 -0.04 45.37
CA ASN A 105 -3.14 -1.16 44.43
C ASN A 105 -4.50 -1.84 44.52
N GLY A 106 -5.25 -1.65 45.61
CA GLY A 106 -6.59 -2.18 45.80
C GLY A 106 -6.65 -3.47 46.62
N ALA A 107 -7.86 -3.87 46.97
CA ALA A 107 -8.15 -5.00 47.85
C ALA A 107 -7.61 -6.34 47.33
N GLU A 108 -7.62 -6.56 46.00
CA GLU A 108 -7.06 -7.78 45.39
C GLU A 108 -5.55 -7.94 45.64
N PHE A 109 -4.86 -6.84 45.91
CA PHE A 109 -3.43 -6.79 46.22
C PHE A 109 -3.15 -6.57 47.71
N SER A 110 -4.15 -6.77 48.58
CA SER A 110 -4.07 -6.54 50.03
C SER A 110 -3.70 -5.09 50.41
N ASP A 111 -4.02 -4.12 49.55
CA ASP A 111 -3.77 -2.69 49.74
C ASP A 111 -5.10 -1.92 49.67
N VAL A 112 -5.95 -2.17 50.67
CA VAL A 112 -7.33 -1.68 50.74
C VAL A 112 -7.35 -0.15 50.86
N ALA A 113 -8.11 0.48 49.98
CA ALA A 113 -8.37 1.92 50.01
C ALA A 113 -9.79 2.23 49.53
N GLU A 114 -10.40 3.24 50.12
CA GLU A 114 -11.68 3.76 49.63
C GLU A 114 -11.43 4.78 48.51
N ILE A 115 -12.41 4.90 47.62
CA ILE A 115 -12.42 5.90 46.55
C ILE A 115 -13.62 6.83 46.73
N GLU A 116 -13.39 8.12 46.52
CA GLU A 116 -14.41 9.16 46.55
C GLU A 116 -14.38 10.01 45.28
N PHE A 117 -15.51 10.60 44.90
CA PHE A 117 -15.49 11.75 44.00
C PHE A 117 -15.40 13.03 44.83
N LEU A 118 -14.69 14.02 44.30
CA LEU A 118 -14.56 15.34 44.91
C LEU A 118 -15.75 16.22 44.55
N ALA A 119 -16.13 17.09 45.48
CA ALA A 119 -17.17 18.08 45.29
C ALA A 119 -16.90 18.95 44.07
N THR A 120 -17.95 19.22 43.29
CA THR A 120 -17.98 20.28 42.29
C THR A 120 -18.73 21.50 42.88
N PRO A 121 -18.02 22.57 43.28
CA PRO A 121 -18.67 23.73 43.89
C PRO A 121 -19.69 24.37 42.95
N GLY A 122 -20.93 24.49 43.41
CA GLY A 122 -22.02 25.07 42.63
C GLY A 122 -22.71 24.11 41.65
N ASP A 123 -22.44 22.80 41.74
CA ASP A 123 -23.17 21.79 40.96
C ASP A 123 -24.69 21.88 41.21
N PRO A 124 -25.54 21.82 40.17
CA PRO A 124 -26.99 21.82 40.35
C PRO A 124 -27.52 20.66 41.20
N ASP A 125 -26.83 19.51 41.20
CA ASP A 125 -27.20 18.34 41.98
C ASP A 125 -26.48 18.35 43.35
N PRO A 126 -27.22 18.45 44.47
CA PRO A 126 -26.66 18.47 45.82
C PRO A 126 -25.79 17.26 46.17
N ILE A 127 -25.93 16.13 45.47
CA ILE A 127 -25.10 14.95 45.68
C ILE A 127 -23.63 15.26 45.37
N TYR A 128 -23.37 16.05 44.33
CA TYR A 128 -22.03 16.38 43.83
C TYR A 128 -21.46 17.68 44.44
N GLN A 129 -22.18 18.34 45.35
CA GLN A 129 -21.69 19.56 46.03
C GLN A 129 -20.76 19.28 47.22
N VAL A 130 -20.56 18.01 47.58
CA VAL A 130 -19.68 17.58 48.68
C VAL A 130 -18.90 16.35 48.26
N ASP A 131 -17.73 16.14 48.86
CA ASP A 131 -16.94 14.92 48.63
C ASP A 131 -17.76 13.69 49.09
N ARG A 132 -17.77 12.64 48.28
CA ARG A 132 -18.53 11.41 48.57
C ARG A 132 -17.70 10.18 48.32
N VAL A 133 -17.48 9.42 49.39
CA VAL A 133 -16.96 8.06 49.30
C VAL A 133 -17.98 7.19 48.56
N MET A 134 -17.52 6.54 47.50
CA MET A 134 -18.31 5.70 46.63
C MET A 134 -18.19 4.23 47.03
N GLY A 135 -16.96 3.80 47.34
CA GLY A 135 -16.66 2.39 47.40
C GLY A 135 -15.23 2.07 47.80
N GLU A 136 -14.88 0.81 47.58
CA GLU A 136 -13.54 0.26 47.83
C GLU A 136 -12.85 -0.09 46.52
N ILE A 137 -11.60 0.36 46.34
CA ILE A 137 -10.77 0.06 45.17
C ILE A 137 -10.44 -1.44 45.18
N GLN A 138 -10.80 -2.14 44.10
CA GLN A 138 -10.47 -3.55 43.90
C GLN A 138 -9.08 -3.71 43.29
N HIS A 139 -8.82 -2.99 42.19
CA HIS A 139 -7.52 -2.92 41.56
C HIS A 139 -7.39 -1.70 40.64
N LYS A 140 -6.17 -1.40 40.19
CA LYS A 140 -5.89 -0.38 39.17
C LYS A 140 -4.97 -0.91 38.08
N SER A 141 -5.08 -0.33 36.90
CA SER A 141 -4.13 -0.52 35.81
C SER A 141 -3.81 0.86 35.23
N LEU A 142 -2.79 1.48 35.78
CA LEU A 142 -2.30 2.81 35.37
C LEU A 142 -0.92 2.66 34.72
N GLY A 143 -0.56 3.61 33.85
CA GLY A 143 0.75 3.63 33.22
C GLY A 143 1.90 3.62 34.24
N LEU A 144 2.98 2.90 33.93
CA LEU A 144 4.17 2.79 34.77
C LEU A 144 5.42 3.02 33.91
N SER A 145 5.81 4.29 33.81
CA SER A 145 6.90 4.71 32.90
C SER A 145 8.26 4.08 33.24
N SER A 146 8.52 3.75 34.51
CA SER A 146 9.76 3.07 34.92
C SER A 146 9.91 1.67 34.33
N GLU A 147 8.80 0.99 34.08
CA GLU A 147 8.74 -0.34 33.47
C GLU A 147 8.41 -0.28 31.96
N GLY A 148 8.40 0.93 31.38
CA GLY A 148 8.03 1.13 29.97
C GLY A 148 6.55 0.88 29.66
N ILE A 149 5.67 0.83 30.67
CA ILE A 149 4.23 0.66 30.50
C ILE A 149 3.61 2.03 30.20
N GLY A 150 3.03 2.15 29.00
CA GLY A 150 2.43 3.38 28.50
C GLY A 150 0.95 3.56 28.84
N LYS A 151 0.34 4.55 28.18
CA LYS A 151 -1.09 4.86 28.24
C LYS A 151 -1.91 3.86 27.42
N LEU A 152 -3.21 3.79 27.68
CA LEU A 152 -4.18 3.10 26.84
C LEU A 152 -4.42 3.91 25.56
N ILE A 153 -4.45 3.23 24.42
CA ILE A 153 -4.81 3.82 23.13
C ILE A 153 -6.30 3.62 22.92
N VAL A 154 -7.01 4.73 22.71
CA VAL A 154 -8.44 4.72 22.42
C VAL A 154 -8.62 4.98 20.94
N VAL A 155 -9.47 4.17 20.32
CA VAL A 155 -9.81 4.29 18.91
C VAL A 155 -11.32 4.34 18.81
N ASP A 156 -11.84 5.38 18.17
CA ASP A 156 -13.26 5.46 17.84
C ASP A 156 -13.56 4.64 16.58
N ASN A 157 -14.51 3.71 16.69
CA ASN A 157 -14.98 2.92 15.54
C ASN A 157 -15.96 3.71 14.66
N GLY A 158 -16.43 4.90 15.10
CA GLY A 158 -17.37 5.77 14.41
C GLY A 158 -18.82 5.24 14.41
N SER A 159 -19.06 4.12 15.08
CA SER A 159 -20.38 3.50 15.22
C SER A 159 -20.51 2.84 16.58
N ASN A 160 -21.73 2.88 17.13
CA ASN A 160 -22.03 2.24 18.41
C ASN A 160 -21.79 0.73 18.34
N ILE A 161 -20.97 0.22 19.25
CA ILE A 161 -20.75 -1.21 19.45
C ILE A 161 -21.87 -1.70 20.38
N PRO A 162 -22.71 -2.67 19.98
CA PRO A 162 -23.72 -3.25 20.87
C PRO A 162 -23.05 -3.83 22.11
N LEU A 163 -23.69 -3.73 23.27
CA LEU A 163 -23.16 -4.29 24.52
C LEU A 163 -22.90 -5.80 24.37
N PRO A 164 -21.64 -6.25 24.42
CA PRO A 164 -21.32 -7.67 24.32
C PRO A 164 -21.46 -8.35 25.69
N SER A 165 -21.52 -9.69 25.69
CA SER A 165 -21.42 -10.48 26.93
C SER A 165 -20.01 -10.45 27.54
N GLN A 166 -19.00 -10.18 26.71
CA GLN A 166 -17.60 -10.03 27.07
C GLN A 166 -17.08 -8.77 26.41
N ASN A 167 -16.42 -7.88 27.15
CA ASN A 167 -15.90 -6.60 26.66
C ASN A 167 -14.37 -6.51 26.65
N ILE A 168 -13.68 -7.60 26.99
CA ILE A 168 -12.22 -7.69 27.08
C ILE A 168 -11.74 -8.93 26.34
N LEU A 169 -10.72 -8.80 25.50
CA LEU A 169 -9.96 -9.93 24.94
C LEU A 169 -8.57 -9.98 25.58
N THR A 170 -8.22 -11.13 26.15
CA THR A 170 -6.88 -11.41 26.68
C THR A 170 -6.20 -12.48 25.85
N ASP A 171 -4.88 -12.60 26.01
CA ASP A 171 -4.05 -13.61 25.34
C ASP A 171 -4.16 -13.61 23.80
N VAL A 172 -4.48 -12.45 23.22
CA VAL A 172 -4.59 -12.25 21.78
C VAL A 172 -3.25 -11.90 21.14
N GLU A 173 -3.02 -12.41 19.94
CA GLU A 173 -1.86 -12.01 19.12
C GLU A 173 -2.25 -10.86 18.20
N TYR A 174 -1.40 -9.83 18.12
CA TYR A 174 -1.60 -8.69 17.24
C TYR A 174 -0.26 -8.05 16.87
N TRP A 175 -0.25 -7.23 15.82
CA TRP A 175 0.92 -6.48 15.38
C TRP A 175 0.59 -5.02 15.08
N PHE A 176 1.51 -4.15 15.47
CA PHE A 176 1.64 -2.81 14.93
C PHE A 176 2.70 -2.82 13.83
N TYR A 177 2.40 -2.26 12.66
CA TYR A 177 3.33 -2.31 11.54
C TYR A 177 3.33 -1.04 10.69
N ASN A 178 4.47 -0.78 10.06
CA ASN A 178 4.62 0.23 9.02
C ASN A 178 4.89 -0.45 7.69
N GLN A 179 4.11 -0.12 6.67
CA GLN A 179 4.41 -0.54 5.30
C GLN A 179 5.33 0.51 4.68
N SER A 180 6.46 0.05 4.15
CA SER A 180 7.33 0.86 3.30
C SER A 180 7.40 0.21 1.93
N THR A 181 7.43 1.03 0.88
CA THR A 181 7.69 0.57 -0.48
C THR A 181 9.17 0.73 -0.75
N VAL A 182 9.88 -0.39 -0.92
CA VAL A 182 11.25 -0.39 -1.42
C VAL A 182 11.17 -0.52 -2.94
N GLN A 183 11.51 0.54 -3.66
CA GLN A 183 11.61 0.49 -5.12
C GLN A 183 12.83 -0.35 -5.51
N GLY A 184 12.66 -1.23 -6.49
CA GLY A 184 13.78 -1.97 -7.09
C GLY A 184 14.73 -1.02 -7.82
N VAL A 185 16.00 -1.41 -7.96
CA VAL A 185 16.96 -0.68 -8.79
C VAL A 185 16.58 -0.88 -10.26
N PRO A 186 16.40 0.20 -11.06
CA PRO A 186 16.17 0.06 -12.49
C PRO A 186 17.41 -0.56 -13.15
N ILE A 187 17.19 -1.63 -13.91
CA ILE A 187 18.24 -2.26 -14.72
C ILE A 187 18.38 -1.43 -15.99
N LEU A 188 19.61 -1.07 -16.36
CA LEU A 188 19.88 -0.38 -17.61
C LEU A 188 19.61 -1.31 -18.82
N PRO A 189 19.20 -0.77 -19.98
CA PRO A 189 19.02 -1.57 -21.19
C PRO A 189 20.30 -2.31 -21.59
N ASN A 190 20.17 -3.57 -22.01
CA ASN A 190 21.29 -4.34 -22.55
C ASN A 190 21.61 -3.84 -23.97
N VAL A 191 22.57 -2.93 -24.12
CA VAL A 191 22.96 -2.36 -25.43
C VAL A 191 23.89 -3.34 -26.15
N PRO A 192 23.68 -3.64 -27.45
CA PRO A 192 24.60 -4.47 -28.22
C PRO A 192 26.03 -3.93 -28.16
N SER A 193 27.00 -4.78 -27.87
CA SER A 193 28.43 -4.43 -27.84
C SER A 193 29.29 -5.64 -28.20
N ALA A 194 30.58 -5.43 -28.45
CA ALA A 194 31.51 -6.53 -28.71
C ALA A 194 31.59 -7.55 -27.55
N ASP A 195 31.27 -7.10 -26.32
CA ASP A 195 31.25 -7.92 -25.10
C ASP A 195 29.84 -8.44 -24.76
N ASN A 196 28.82 -8.03 -25.52
CA ASN A 196 27.43 -8.43 -25.33
C ASN A 196 26.90 -9.12 -26.60
N ASN A 197 26.86 -10.46 -26.60
CA ASN A 197 26.36 -11.27 -27.71
C ASN A 197 24.83 -11.47 -27.72
N ASP A 198 24.10 -10.75 -26.88
CA ASP A 198 22.63 -10.83 -26.80
C ASP A 198 21.99 -9.86 -27.82
N TRP A 199 22.21 -10.14 -29.11
CA TRP A 199 21.62 -9.39 -30.23
C TRP A 199 21.37 -10.30 -31.44
N ALA A 200 20.41 -9.91 -32.28
CA ALA A 200 20.09 -10.58 -33.53
C ALA A 200 20.16 -9.59 -34.70
N ASN A 201 20.81 -9.99 -35.79
CA ASN A 201 20.84 -9.17 -37.01
C ASN A 201 19.45 -9.11 -37.66
N THR A 202 18.97 -7.89 -37.88
CA THR A 202 17.76 -7.65 -38.68
C THR A 202 18.16 -7.39 -40.13
N TYR A 203 17.79 -8.29 -41.03
CA TYR A 203 18.09 -8.21 -42.46
C TYR A 203 16.97 -7.59 -43.30
N SER A 204 15.77 -7.43 -42.75
CA SER A 204 14.64 -6.74 -43.39
C SER A 204 13.69 -6.16 -42.35
N ILE A 205 13.05 -5.04 -42.67
CA ILE A 205 12.05 -4.40 -41.80
C ILE A 205 10.74 -4.32 -42.58
N PRO A 206 9.78 -5.23 -42.33
CA PRO A 206 8.50 -5.23 -43.03
C PRO A 206 7.67 -4.01 -42.64
N VAL A 207 6.92 -3.47 -43.60
CA VAL A 207 5.94 -2.41 -43.38
C VAL A 207 4.56 -3.04 -43.34
N ASP A 208 3.87 -2.89 -42.21
CA ASP A 208 2.53 -3.43 -41.99
C ASP A 208 1.55 -2.31 -41.64
N SER A 209 0.36 -2.37 -42.23
CA SER A 209 -0.76 -1.47 -41.96
C SER A 209 -1.26 -1.47 -40.49
N THR A 210 -0.96 -2.52 -39.74
CA THR A 210 -1.35 -2.69 -38.33
C THR A 210 -0.27 -2.23 -37.35
N SER A 211 0.92 -1.87 -37.85
CA SER A 211 2.04 -1.41 -37.04
C SER A 211 1.94 0.08 -36.66
N THR A 212 2.77 0.50 -35.70
CA THR A 212 2.86 1.92 -35.31
C THR A 212 3.56 2.72 -36.40
N ALA A 213 2.96 3.83 -36.84
CA ALA A 213 3.54 4.71 -37.85
C ALA A 213 4.80 5.42 -37.31
N SER A 214 5.83 5.57 -38.16
CA SER A 214 7.17 6.10 -37.80
C SER A 214 7.23 7.59 -37.44
N GLY A 215 6.17 8.36 -37.72
CA GLY A 215 6.15 9.82 -37.54
C GLY A 215 7.01 10.62 -38.53
N PHE A 216 7.76 9.97 -39.42
CA PHE A 216 8.60 10.64 -40.41
C PHE A 216 7.80 11.12 -41.63
N THR A 217 8.15 12.31 -42.11
CA THR A 217 7.57 12.91 -43.32
C THR A 217 8.38 12.46 -44.54
N HIS A 218 7.72 12.00 -45.61
CA HIS A 218 8.38 11.54 -46.84
C HIS A 218 9.46 10.43 -46.61
N GLN A 219 9.18 9.48 -45.71
CA GLN A 219 10.08 8.35 -45.41
C GLN A 219 10.30 7.44 -46.64
N GLY A 220 9.23 7.15 -47.37
CA GLY A 220 9.24 6.19 -48.48
C GLY A 220 9.32 4.73 -48.03
N MET A 221 9.12 3.82 -48.97
CA MET A 221 9.17 2.36 -48.81
C MET A 221 9.29 1.71 -50.19
N PHE A 222 9.67 0.44 -50.25
CA PHE A 222 9.60 -0.34 -51.49
C PHE A 222 8.74 -1.59 -51.30
N SER A 223 8.05 -1.99 -52.36
CA SER A 223 7.12 -3.12 -52.35
C SER A 223 7.56 -4.17 -53.36
N ILE A 224 7.41 -5.44 -52.97
CA ILE A 224 7.74 -6.60 -53.78
C ILE A 224 6.45 -7.21 -54.33
N TYR A 225 6.46 -7.44 -55.64
CA TYR A 225 5.40 -8.15 -56.35
C TYR A 225 6.01 -9.31 -57.14
N GLU A 226 5.37 -10.47 -57.04
CA GLU A 226 5.83 -11.68 -57.72
C GLU A 226 4.78 -12.16 -58.72
N THR A 227 5.24 -12.67 -59.86
CA THR A 227 4.38 -13.32 -60.86
C THR A 227 4.35 -14.81 -60.62
N GLY A 228 3.16 -15.34 -60.33
CA GLY A 228 2.93 -16.79 -60.35
C GLY A 228 2.69 -17.31 -61.77
N ILE A 229 1.95 -18.42 -61.87
CA ILE A 229 1.66 -19.12 -63.14
C ILE A 229 0.77 -18.28 -64.09
N THR A 230 0.06 -17.27 -63.57
CA THR A 230 -1.01 -16.56 -64.30
C THR A 230 -0.60 -15.21 -64.90
N ASN A 231 0.69 -14.87 -65.00
CA ASN A 231 1.20 -13.56 -65.46
C ASN A 231 0.59 -12.34 -64.76
N ARG A 232 -0.04 -12.53 -63.59
CA ARG A 232 -0.56 -11.46 -62.74
C ARG A 232 0.41 -11.23 -61.60
N PHE A 233 0.77 -9.96 -61.37
CA PHE A 233 1.55 -9.56 -60.21
C PHE A 233 0.71 -9.71 -58.95
N LYS A 234 1.22 -10.46 -57.98
CA LYS A 234 0.68 -10.56 -56.63
C LYS A 234 1.60 -9.81 -55.67
N PHE A 235 1.02 -9.00 -54.79
CA PHE A 235 1.76 -8.37 -53.70
C PHE A 235 2.30 -9.44 -52.76
N THR A 236 3.59 -9.37 -52.43
CA THR A 236 4.24 -10.29 -51.49
C THR A 236 4.43 -9.59 -50.15
N ASN A 237 5.21 -8.51 -50.13
CA ASN A 237 5.45 -7.72 -48.92
C ASN A 237 5.99 -6.34 -49.30
N ALA A 238 6.08 -5.43 -48.33
CA ALA A 238 6.78 -4.18 -48.47
C ALA A 238 7.72 -3.93 -47.29
N PHE A 239 8.76 -3.15 -47.55
CA PHE A 239 9.87 -3.02 -46.63
C PHE A 239 10.36 -1.58 -46.52
N THR A 240 10.96 -1.30 -45.35
CA THR A 240 11.71 -0.08 -45.05
C THR A 240 13.11 -0.45 -44.55
N VAL A 241 13.91 0.56 -44.21
CA VAL A 241 15.30 0.42 -43.76
C VAL A 241 15.49 1.06 -42.39
N PRO A 242 16.44 0.57 -41.57
CA PRO A 242 16.62 1.07 -40.21
C PRO A 242 17.08 2.53 -40.14
N GLU A 243 17.74 3.03 -41.18
CA GLU A 243 18.23 4.41 -41.25
C GLU A 243 17.19 5.41 -41.78
N ALA A 244 15.91 5.03 -41.81
CA ALA A 244 14.86 5.87 -42.35
C ALA A 244 14.63 7.13 -41.49
N GLU A 245 14.42 8.27 -42.16
CA GLU A 245 14.32 9.60 -41.55
C GLU A 245 13.34 10.51 -42.34
N ASN A 246 13.19 11.77 -41.92
CA ASN A 246 12.42 12.75 -42.67
C ASN A 246 13.08 13.02 -44.03
N TYR A 247 12.27 13.13 -45.10
CA TYR A 247 12.72 13.43 -46.46
C TYR A 247 13.71 12.38 -47.00
N PHE A 248 13.55 11.13 -46.57
CA PHE A 248 14.41 10.01 -46.96
C PHE A 248 14.09 9.48 -48.38
N TYR A 249 12.82 9.57 -48.81
CA TYR A 249 12.36 9.18 -50.14
C TYR A 249 12.84 7.79 -50.59
N LEU A 250 12.76 6.79 -49.69
CA LEU A 250 13.10 5.42 -50.05
C LEU A 250 12.19 4.91 -51.17
N GLY A 251 12.79 4.28 -52.18
CA GLY A 251 12.07 3.72 -53.33
C GLY A 251 11.87 4.72 -54.48
N ASN A 252 12.53 5.88 -54.45
CA ASN A 252 12.44 6.90 -55.51
C ASN A 252 12.94 6.38 -56.88
N ASP A 253 13.93 5.48 -56.90
CA ASP A 253 14.29 4.70 -58.09
C ASP A 253 14.58 3.26 -57.69
N VAL A 254 14.14 2.30 -58.51
CA VAL A 254 14.33 0.87 -58.28
C VAL A 254 14.76 0.20 -59.57
N ARG A 255 15.84 -0.59 -59.47
CA ARG A 255 16.31 -1.47 -60.55
C ARG A 255 16.35 -2.90 -60.04
N LEU A 256 16.04 -3.86 -60.90
CA LEU A 256 16.12 -5.27 -60.58
C LEU A 256 16.96 -5.96 -61.66
N THR A 257 17.91 -6.77 -61.24
CA THR A 257 18.65 -7.68 -62.12
C THR A 257 18.60 -9.07 -61.56
N GLN A 258 18.73 -10.06 -62.43
CA GLN A 258 18.93 -11.45 -62.05
C GLN A 258 20.26 -11.93 -62.61
N HIS A 259 21.01 -12.67 -61.80
CA HIS A 259 22.16 -13.43 -62.25
C HIS A 259 22.05 -14.81 -61.63
N THR A 260 22.05 -15.85 -62.46
CA THR A 260 21.77 -17.24 -62.03
C THR A 260 20.48 -17.28 -61.17
N ASP A 261 20.54 -17.88 -59.98
CA ASP A 261 19.40 -18.04 -59.08
C ASP A 261 19.27 -16.90 -58.05
N LEU A 262 19.99 -15.78 -58.23
CA LEU A 262 19.97 -14.64 -57.32
C LEU A 262 19.42 -13.39 -58.01
N TYR A 263 18.29 -12.91 -57.50
CA TYR A 263 17.77 -11.58 -57.78
C TYR A 263 18.49 -10.54 -56.92
N ARG A 264 18.85 -9.42 -57.54
CA ARG A 264 19.40 -8.23 -56.87
C ARG A 264 18.58 -7.01 -57.23
N GLY A 265 17.84 -6.50 -56.25
CA GLY A 265 17.19 -5.21 -56.28
C GLY A 265 18.14 -4.11 -55.84
N PHE A 266 18.14 -2.99 -56.54
CA PHE A 266 18.82 -1.77 -56.16
C PHE A 266 17.74 -0.74 -55.87
N VAL A 267 17.59 -0.34 -54.61
CA VAL A 267 16.58 0.60 -54.15
C VAL A 267 17.28 1.89 -53.74
N LYS A 268 17.00 2.98 -54.45
CA LYS A 268 17.54 4.31 -54.14
C LYS A 268 16.71 4.95 -53.03
N ALA A 269 17.39 5.55 -52.07
CA ALA A 269 16.86 6.54 -51.15
C ALA A 269 17.51 7.90 -51.43
N GLY A 270 16.73 8.96 -51.29
CA GLY A 270 17.15 10.34 -51.52
C GLY A 270 16.34 11.05 -52.61
N SER A 271 16.13 12.34 -52.37
CA SER A 271 15.52 13.28 -53.29
C SER A 271 16.35 13.48 -54.56
N ASP A 272 15.73 13.94 -55.64
CA ASP A 272 16.43 14.34 -56.87
C ASP A 272 17.19 15.67 -56.76
N THR A 273 17.17 16.30 -55.57
CA THR A 273 18.05 17.43 -55.26
C THR A 273 19.50 16.99 -55.32
N LYS A 274 20.23 17.44 -56.34
CA LYS A 274 21.66 17.12 -56.61
C LYS A 274 22.63 17.76 -55.61
N ASP A 275 22.19 18.04 -54.38
CA ASP A 275 23.02 18.61 -53.34
C ASP A 275 23.59 17.49 -52.45
N SER A 276 24.79 17.04 -52.82
CA SER A 276 25.54 16.02 -52.09
C SER A 276 26.01 16.47 -50.70
N THR A 277 25.89 17.75 -50.36
CA THR A 277 26.34 18.28 -49.06
C THR A 277 25.27 18.15 -47.97
N VAL A 278 24.00 17.99 -48.35
CA VAL A 278 22.87 17.88 -47.42
C VAL A 278 22.25 16.48 -47.46
N PHE A 279 22.25 15.81 -48.63
CA PHE A 279 21.72 14.45 -48.75
C PHE A 279 22.38 13.68 -49.91
N PRO A 280 23.47 12.91 -49.68
CA PRO A 280 24.19 12.23 -50.77
C PRO A 280 23.39 11.12 -51.46
N GLY A 281 22.21 10.76 -50.94
CA GLY A 281 21.44 9.60 -51.37
C GLY A 281 22.12 8.28 -50.98
N ARG A 282 21.36 7.19 -50.96
CA ARG A 282 21.87 5.84 -50.64
C ARG A 282 21.26 4.83 -51.61
N ILE A 283 22.01 3.77 -51.91
CA ILE A 283 21.52 2.63 -52.69
C ILE A 283 21.55 1.40 -51.79
N TYR A 284 20.38 0.81 -51.60
CA TYR A 284 20.19 -0.44 -50.86
C TYR A 284 20.17 -1.61 -51.82
N PHE A 285 20.95 -2.64 -51.49
CA PHE A 285 20.98 -3.89 -52.25
C PHE A 285 20.04 -4.87 -51.55
N ILE A 286 19.02 -5.34 -52.27
CA ILE A 286 18.05 -6.32 -51.77
C ILE A 286 18.27 -7.63 -52.53
N LYS A 287 18.42 -8.73 -51.82
CA LYS A 287 18.70 -10.05 -52.39
C LYS A 287 17.53 -11.00 -52.20
N ASN A 288 17.25 -11.82 -53.22
CA ASN A 288 16.29 -12.92 -53.14
C ASN A 288 16.77 -14.11 -53.97
N GLY A 289 16.70 -15.32 -53.43
CA GLY A 289 17.27 -16.53 -54.02
C GLY A 289 18.61 -16.94 -53.40
N THR A 290 19.42 -17.72 -54.11
CA THR A 290 20.63 -18.33 -53.56
C THR A 290 21.89 -17.73 -54.18
N ASP A 291 22.83 -17.27 -53.34
CA ASP A 291 24.11 -16.74 -53.83
C ASP A 291 25.13 -17.85 -54.15
N LEU A 292 26.28 -17.45 -54.72
CA LEU A 292 27.35 -18.38 -55.11
C LEU A 292 28.02 -19.09 -53.91
N SER A 293 27.82 -18.55 -52.69
CA SER A 293 28.32 -19.12 -51.43
C SER A 293 27.31 -20.09 -50.80
N GLY A 294 26.12 -20.25 -51.39
CA GLY A 294 25.06 -21.11 -50.89
C GLY A 294 24.13 -20.46 -49.87
N ASN A 295 24.25 -19.16 -49.61
CA ASN A 295 23.34 -18.46 -48.70
C ASN A 295 22.00 -18.19 -49.38
N THR A 296 20.91 -18.50 -48.68
CA THR A 296 19.55 -18.21 -49.14
C THR A 296 19.09 -16.84 -48.64
N TRP A 297 18.48 -16.08 -49.54
CA TRP A 297 17.99 -14.74 -49.31
C TRP A 297 16.48 -14.66 -49.61
N ALA A 298 15.73 -13.94 -48.79
CA ALA A 298 14.27 -13.77 -48.96
C ALA A 298 13.88 -12.29 -48.94
N TRP A 299 14.23 -11.55 -50.00
CA TRP A 299 14.07 -10.10 -50.10
C TRP A 299 14.70 -9.31 -48.94
N GLU A 300 15.94 -9.65 -48.64
CA GLU A 300 16.71 -9.13 -47.51
C GLU A 300 17.81 -8.15 -47.95
N LEU A 301 18.20 -7.25 -47.05
CA LEU A 301 19.36 -6.36 -47.25
C LEU A 301 20.63 -7.20 -47.44
N GLY A 302 21.38 -6.90 -48.50
CA GLY A 302 22.60 -7.59 -48.91
C GLY A 302 23.81 -7.28 -48.03
N LYS A 303 23.64 -7.29 -46.71
CA LYS A 303 24.73 -7.31 -45.72
C LYS A 303 25.43 -8.67 -45.76
N GLU A 304 26.59 -8.82 -45.13
CA GLU A 304 27.22 -10.13 -45.01
C GLU A 304 26.39 -11.02 -44.07
N LYS A 305 26.12 -12.26 -44.50
CA LYS A 305 25.47 -13.33 -43.74
C LYS A 305 26.52 -14.38 -43.39
#